data_AF-A0A9W8AMI4-F1
#
_entry.id   AF-A0A9W8AMI4-F1
#
_cell.length_a   1.000
_cell.length_b   1.000
_cell.length_c   1.000
_cell.angle_alpha   90.00
_cell.angle_beta   90.00
_cell.angle_gamma   90.00
#
_symmetry.space_group_name_H-M   'P 1'
#
loop_
_entity.id
_entity.type
_entity.pdbx_description
1 polymer ?
#
loop_
_entity_poly.entity_id
_entity_poly.type
_entity_poly.pdbx_seq_one_letter_code
_entity_poly.pdbx_strand_id
1 'polypeptide(L)'
;MVTQGQWPPRSSKLKRYVRKGIPSEIRGPCWFHYSGAARKYRDNPTTYRKWVQMYLREGRQTDFADIIERDLHRTFPDNEHFQIRLKAVESTNGRTSVLRDSIDLKSPIGESFTPISATTPTSVEARQKSCVESLRRILNVFTLYYPHVGYNQSLSYIVGLLLLFLSEEQTFWMLVTIVEDLMPAGYFNLSQEYSLIDQEVLLSLLEAKMPHVHRHL
;
A
#
# COMPACT_ATOMS: atom_id res chain seq x y z
N MET A 1 20.55 15.65 19.05
CA MET A 1 19.99 14.31 19.29
C MET A 1 18.49 14.47 19.33
N VAL A 2 17.74 13.87 18.40
CA VAL A 2 16.27 13.92 18.40
C VAL A 2 15.79 12.93 19.46
N THR A 3 15.21 13.45 20.53
CA THR A 3 14.54 12.64 21.56
C THR A 3 13.42 11.83 20.92
N GLN A 4 13.36 10.53 21.21
CA GLN A 4 12.32 9.65 20.71
C GLN A 4 10.93 10.22 21.08
N GLY A 5 10.11 10.53 20.07
CA GLY A 5 8.69 10.82 20.24
C GLY A 5 8.18 12.18 19.74
N GLN A 6 9.05 13.18 19.49
CA GLN A 6 8.58 14.49 19.03
C GLN A 6 9.06 14.83 17.61
N TRP A 7 8.12 14.81 16.67
CA TRP A 7 8.34 15.26 15.30
C TRP A 7 8.42 16.80 15.25
N PRO A 8 9.38 17.37 14.49
CA PRO A 8 9.50 18.82 14.40
C PRO A 8 8.26 19.45 13.74
N PRO A 9 7.85 20.65 14.15
CA PRO A 9 6.73 21.33 13.52
C PRO A 9 7.03 21.66 12.06
N ARG A 10 5.96 21.78 11.26
CA ARG A 10 6.06 22.18 9.86
C ARG A 10 6.78 23.54 9.77
N SER A 11 7.89 23.57 9.05
CA SER A 11 8.76 24.74 8.91
C SER A 11 9.52 24.71 7.59
N SER A 12 10.03 25.87 7.15
CA SER A 12 10.88 25.97 5.95
C SER A 12 12.14 25.09 6.06
N LYS A 13 12.67 24.93 7.27
CA LYS A 13 13.80 24.04 7.56
C LYS A 13 13.43 22.57 7.34
N LEU A 14 12.29 22.13 7.87
CA LEU A 14 11.78 20.77 7.61
C LEU A 14 11.56 20.54 6.12
N LYS A 15 10.93 21.48 5.41
CA LYS A 15 10.73 21.40 3.95
C LYS A 15 12.05 21.22 3.20
N ARG A 16 13.11 21.91 3.62
CA ARG A 16 14.46 21.75 3.05
C ARG A 16 15.03 20.35 3.28
N TYR A 17 14.81 19.74 4.45
CA TYR A 17 15.24 18.36 4.71
C TYR A 17 14.45 17.34 3.90
N VAL A 18 13.13 17.50 3.79
CA VAL A 18 12.29 16.62 2.97
C VAL A 18 12.76 16.63 1.51
N ARG A 19 13.10 17.80 0.94
CA ARG A 19 13.66 17.90 -0.42
C ARG A 19 15.03 17.25 -0.59
N LYS A 20 15.81 17.12 0.48
CA LYS A 20 17.09 16.38 0.45
C LYS A 20 16.90 14.87 0.55
N GLY A 21 15.69 14.41 0.86
CA GLY A 21 15.36 13.01 1.08
C GLY A 21 15.18 12.68 2.55
N ILE A 22 14.21 11.80 2.81
CA ILE A 22 13.95 11.24 4.13
C ILE A 22 14.70 9.89 4.21
N PRO A 23 15.52 9.65 5.25
CA PRO A 23 16.17 8.36 5.47
C PRO A 23 15.17 7.20 5.52
N SER A 24 15.52 6.06 4.95
CA SER A 24 14.65 4.87 4.80
C SER A 24 13.99 4.45 6.10
N GLU A 25 14.75 4.50 7.19
CA GLU A 25 14.38 3.99 8.51
C GLU A 25 13.23 4.80 9.13
N ILE A 26 13.10 6.07 8.73
CA ILE A 26 12.10 6.98 9.27
C ILE A 26 11.03 7.38 8.24
N ARG A 27 11.09 6.92 6.98
CA ARG A 27 10.12 7.27 5.93
C ARG A 27 8.70 6.95 6.34
N GLY A 28 8.41 5.70 6.70
CA GLY A 28 7.08 5.26 7.10
C GLY A 28 6.52 6.10 8.26
N PRO A 29 7.19 6.15 9.42
CA PRO A 29 6.74 6.97 10.55
C PRO A 29 6.60 8.46 10.22
N CYS A 30 7.52 9.03 9.43
CA CYS A 30 7.50 10.42 9.02
C CYS A 30 6.29 10.72 8.12
N TRP A 31 6.06 9.91 7.09
CA TRP A 31 4.90 10.05 6.20
C TRP A 31 3.62 9.94 7.02
N PHE A 32 3.50 8.91 7.87
CA PHE A 32 2.31 8.63 8.66
C PHE A 32 1.96 9.76 9.64
N HIS A 33 2.99 10.39 10.22
CA HIS A 33 2.81 11.56 11.07
C HIS A 33 2.37 12.80 10.28
N TYR A 34 3.13 13.19 9.24
CA TYR A 34 2.90 14.45 8.56
C TYR A 34 1.74 14.46 7.58
N SER A 35 1.29 13.29 7.09
CA SER A 35 0.09 13.19 6.24
C SER A 35 -1.21 13.42 7.03
N GLY A 36 -1.21 13.15 8.34
CA GLY A 36 -2.42 13.12 9.16
C GLY A 36 -2.99 11.72 9.36
N ALA A 37 -2.46 10.70 8.67
CA ALA A 37 -2.91 9.31 8.78
C ALA A 37 -2.82 8.76 10.21
N ALA A 38 -1.80 9.18 10.97
CA ALA A 38 -1.67 8.81 12.38
C ALA A 38 -2.86 9.24 13.24
N ARG A 39 -3.52 10.35 12.89
CA ARG A 39 -4.74 10.79 13.58
C ARG A 39 -5.91 9.88 13.21
N LYS A 40 -6.17 9.67 11.92
CA LYS A 40 -7.25 8.78 11.45
C LYS A 40 -7.14 7.37 12.04
N TYR A 41 -5.93 6.82 12.08
CA TYR A 41 -5.65 5.53 12.71
C TYR A 41 -6.03 5.48 14.20
N ARG A 42 -5.60 6.48 14.99
CA ARG A 42 -5.92 6.54 16.42
C ARG A 42 -7.39 6.74 16.70
N ASP A 43 -8.06 7.54 15.87
CA ASP A 43 -9.48 7.85 16.01
C ASP A 43 -10.36 6.64 15.62
N ASN A 44 -9.79 5.60 14.99
CA ASN A 44 -10.51 4.43 14.46
C ASN A 44 -9.84 3.07 14.80
N PRO A 45 -9.64 2.75 16.10
CA PRO A 45 -8.75 1.66 16.55
C PRO A 45 -9.20 0.23 16.22
N THR A 46 -10.44 0.04 15.75
CA THR A 46 -10.98 -1.29 15.40
C THR A 46 -11.55 -1.35 14.00
N THR A 47 -11.60 -0.23 13.29
CA THR A 47 -12.40 -0.11 12.07
C THR A 47 -11.82 -1.00 10.98
N TYR A 48 -10.53 -0.91 10.69
CA TYR A 48 -9.91 -1.77 9.68
C TYR A 48 -10.10 -3.26 10.00
N ARG A 49 -9.87 -3.66 11.26
CA ARG A 49 -10.07 -5.05 11.70
C ARG A 49 -11.51 -5.54 11.48
N LYS A 50 -12.51 -4.70 11.76
CA LYS A 50 -13.93 -5.04 11.52
C LYS A 50 -14.21 -5.25 10.03
N TRP A 51 -13.69 -4.39 9.16
CA TRP A 51 -13.85 -4.55 7.71
C TRP A 51 -13.13 -5.78 7.16
N VAL A 52 -11.93 -6.09 7.65
CA VAL A 52 -11.24 -7.34 7.30
C VAL A 52 -12.08 -8.55 7.70
N GLN A 53 -12.64 -8.57 8.91
CA GLN A 53 -13.51 -9.66 9.36
C GLN A 53 -14.76 -9.81 8.48
N MET A 54 -15.37 -8.69 8.09
CA MET A 54 -16.52 -8.68 7.19
C MET A 54 -16.15 -9.25 5.81
N TYR A 55 -15.07 -8.76 5.21
CA TYR A 55 -14.51 -9.28 3.95
C TYR A 55 -14.23 -10.79 4.00
N LEU A 56 -13.63 -11.28 5.10
CA LEU A 56 -13.34 -12.70 5.26
C LEU A 56 -14.60 -13.56 5.42
N ARG A 57 -15.69 -13.01 5.98
CA ARG A 57 -16.95 -13.71 6.18
C ARG A 57 -17.78 -13.78 4.90
N GLU A 58 -17.87 -12.68 4.17
CA GLU A 58 -18.72 -12.55 2.98
C GLU A 58 -18.04 -13.07 1.70
N GLY A 59 -16.71 -13.24 1.75
CA GLY A 59 -15.89 -13.68 0.63
C GLY A 59 -15.57 -12.55 -0.34
N ARG A 60 -14.84 -12.87 -1.41
CA ARG A 60 -14.37 -11.90 -2.42
C ARG A 60 -15.49 -11.40 -3.35
N GLN A 61 -16.56 -10.86 -2.79
CA GLN A 61 -17.73 -10.39 -3.55
C GLN A 61 -17.66 -8.89 -3.88
N THR A 62 -16.47 -8.37 -4.17
CA THR A 62 -16.37 -7.00 -4.71
C THR A 62 -16.36 -7.08 -6.22
N ASP A 63 -17.02 -6.12 -6.89
CA ASP A 63 -16.99 -6.00 -8.36
C ASP A 63 -15.57 -5.85 -8.93
N PHE A 64 -14.60 -5.58 -8.06
CA PHE A 64 -13.21 -5.33 -8.38
C PHE A 64 -12.27 -6.50 -8.09
N ALA A 65 -12.77 -7.61 -7.49
CA ALA A 65 -11.93 -8.69 -6.98
C ALA A 65 -10.99 -9.28 -8.04
N ASP A 66 -11.49 -9.52 -9.26
CA ASP A 66 -10.70 -10.10 -10.36
C ASP A 66 -9.62 -9.14 -10.88
N ILE A 67 -9.96 -7.85 -10.98
CA ILE A 67 -9.03 -6.80 -11.42
C ILE A 67 -7.93 -6.63 -10.35
N ILE A 68 -8.31 -6.60 -9.07
CA ILE A 68 -7.36 -6.55 -7.96
C ILE A 68 -6.42 -7.75 -8.03
N GLU A 69 -6.93 -8.98 -8.14
CA GLU A 69 -6.12 -10.20 -8.15
C GLU A 69 -5.09 -10.21 -9.29
N ARG A 70 -5.50 -9.79 -10.50
CA ARG A 70 -4.58 -9.63 -11.63
C ARG A 70 -3.47 -8.61 -11.33
N ASP A 71 -3.82 -7.52 -10.64
CA ASP A 71 -2.89 -6.45 -10.31
C ASP A 71 -1.90 -6.86 -9.21
N LEU A 72 -2.28 -7.73 -8.28
CA LEU A 72 -1.38 -8.27 -7.26
C LEU A 72 -0.15 -8.93 -7.88
N HIS A 73 -0.33 -9.71 -8.95
CA HIS A 73 0.76 -10.45 -9.59
C HIS A 73 1.76 -9.57 -10.35
N ARG A 74 1.34 -8.38 -10.78
CA ARG A 74 2.17 -7.42 -11.52
C ARG A 74 2.66 -6.25 -10.65
N THR A 75 2.25 -6.17 -9.39
CA THR A 75 2.67 -5.11 -8.47
C THR A 75 4.01 -5.47 -7.84
N PHE A 76 5.07 -4.78 -8.27
CA PHE A 76 6.45 -5.01 -7.84
C PHE A 76 6.92 -6.48 -7.98
N PRO A 77 6.81 -7.10 -9.18
CA PRO A 77 7.04 -8.54 -9.37
C PRO A 77 8.48 -8.96 -9.01
N ASP A 78 9.44 -8.07 -9.23
CA ASP A 78 10.86 -8.33 -8.95
C ASP A 78 11.24 -8.00 -7.50
N ASN A 79 10.36 -7.34 -6.74
CA ASN A 79 10.67 -6.98 -5.36
C ASN A 79 10.63 -8.21 -4.48
N GLU A 80 11.71 -8.41 -3.72
CA GLU A 80 11.85 -9.57 -2.85
C GLU A 80 10.64 -9.78 -1.98
N HIS A 81 9.99 -8.75 -1.42
CA HIS A 81 8.82 -8.83 -0.54
C HIS A 81 7.49 -9.14 -1.22
N PHE A 82 7.40 -9.02 -2.56
CA PHE A 82 6.17 -9.23 -3.34
C PHE A 82 6.22 -10.51 -4.19
N GLN A 83 7.35 -11.21 -4.23
CA GLN A 83 7.45 -12.49 -4.93
C GLN A 83 6.60 -13.59 -4.28
N ILE A 84 5.69 -14.16 -5.08
CA ILE A 84 4.99 -15.42 -4.76
C ILE A 84 5.92 -16.57 -5.12
N ARG A 85 6.80 -16.98 -4.21
CA ARG A 85 7.58 -18.20 -4.42
C ARG A 85 6.67 -19.42 -4.24
N LEU A 86 6.25 -20.02 -5.35
CA LEU A 86 5.78 -21.40 -5.35
C LEU A 86 6.97 -22.26 -4.90
N LYS A 87 6.85 -22.97 -3.77
CA LYS A 87 7.87 -23.95 -3.40
C LYS A 87 7.84 -25.03 -4.47
N ALA A 88 8.93 -25.19 -5.22
CA ALA A 88 9.16 -26.40 -5.99
C ALA A 88 9.21 -27.55 -4.97
N VAL A 89 8.23 -28.44 -5.02
CA VAL A 89 8.31 -29.72 -4.31
C VAL A 89 9.39 -30.52 -5.04
N GLU A 90 10.50 -30.80 -4.36
CA GLU A 90 11.46 -31.78 -4.86
C GLU A 90 10.71 -33.11 -5.08
N SER A 91 10.72 -33.54 -6.34
CA SER A 91 10.07 -34.75 -6.80
C SER A 91 10.82 -35.96 -6.25
N THR A 92 10.33 -36.53 -5.16
CA THR A 92 10.55 -37.96 -4.89
C THR A 92 9.22 -38.68 -5.07
N ASN A 93 9.11 -39.37 -6.20
CA ASN A 93 8.07 -40.33 -6.59
C ASN A 93 6.71 -39.77 -7.03
N GLY A 94 6.66 -39.19 -8.24
CA GLY A 94 5.77 -39.70 -9.30
C GLY A 94 4.25 -39.67 -9.11
N ARG A 95 3.69 -38.82 -8.23
CA ARG A 95 2.26 -38.48 -8.23
C ARG A 95 2.07 -36.99 -7.95
N THR A 96 1.77 -36.24 -8.99
CA THR A 96 1.30 -34.85 -8.90
C THR A 96 -0.13 -34.85 -8.35
N SER A 97 -0.29 -34.53 -7.06
CA SER A 97 -1.56 -34.00 -6.55
C SER A 97 -1.39 -32.50 -6.33
N VAL A 98 -2.26 -31.72 -6.96
CA VAL A 98 -2.36 -30.28 -6.72
C VAL A 98 -3.14 -30.12 -5.42
N LEU A 99 -2.44 -30.09 -4.29
CA LEU A 99 -3.05 -29.69 -3.03
C LEU A 99 -3.26 -28.16 -3.11
N ARG A 100 -4.52 -27.77 -3.31
CA ARG A 100 -4.97 -26.41 -3.02
C ARG A 100 -4.90 -26.28 -1.50
N ASP A 101 -3.83 -25.69 -0.99
CA ASP A 101 -3.62 -25.57 0.45
C ASP A 101 -4.80 -24.84 1.10
N SER A 102 -5.44 -25.56 2.02
CA SER A 102 -6.46 -25.08 2.92
C SER A 102 -5.96 -23.88 3.71
N ILE A 103 -6.81 -22.87 3.83
CA ILE A 103 -6.60 -21.66 4.61
C ILE A 103 -6.43 -22.06 6.09
N ASP A 104 -5.20 -22.00 6.61
CA ASP A 104 -4.96 -22.19 8.04
C ASP A 104 -5.23 -20.88 8.78
N LEU A 105 -6.42 -20.80 9.36
CA LEU A 105 -6.97 -19.66 10.06
C LEU A 105 -6.41 -19.61 11.50
N LYS A 106 -5.13 -19.27 11.66
CA LYS A 106 -4.54 -18.92 12.97
C LYS A 106 -3.22 -18.17 12.76
N SER A 107 -3.29 -16.84 12.65
CA SER A 107 -2.12 -16.00 12.90
C SER A 107 -2.50 -14.90 13.90
N PRO A 108 -1.72 -14.68 14.97
CA PRO A 108 -2.12 -13.79 16.05
C PRO A 108 -2.08 -12.34 15.58
N ILE A 109 -3.20 -11.65 15.73
CA ILE A 109 -3.30 -10.22 15.47
C ILE A 109 -2.68 -9.49 16.66
N GLY A 110 -1.43 -9.03 16.48
CA GLY A 110 -0.77 -8.10 17.39
C GLY A 110 0.53 -8.65 17.95
N GLU A 111 1.63 -8.44 17.23
CA GLU A 111 2.94 -8.44 17.86
C GLU A 111 3.51 -7.03 17.87
N SER A 112 3.76 -6.57 19.09
CA SER A 112 4.43 -5.34 19.46
C SER A 112 5.80 -5.22 18.79
N PHE A 113 6.08 -4.04 18.26
CA PHE A 113 7.39 -3.63 17.74
C PHE A 113 8.50 -3.89 18.79
N THR A 114 9.49 -4.71 18.45
CA THR A 114 10.80 -4.70 19.11
C THR A 114 11.90 -4.49 18.06
N PRO A 115 13.02 -3.81 18.39
CA PRO A 115 14.02 -3.42 17.41
C PRO A 115 14.95 -4.59 17.04
N ILE A 116 15.42 -4.50 15.81
CA ILE A 116 16.20 -5.48 15.05
C ILE A 116 17.46 -5.95 15.81
N SER A 117 17.59 -7.27 15.98
CA SER A 117 18.88 -7.96 16.03
C SER A 117 18.77 -9.43 15.62
N ALA A 118 19.65 -9.80 14.68
CA ALA A 118 20.18 -11.13 14.37
C ALA A 118 19.24 -12.27 13.88
N THR A 119 19.32 -12.49 12.56
CA THR A 119 19.58 -13.78 11.89
C THR A 119 18.84 -15.05 12.37
N THR A 120 17.69 -15.34 11.75
CA THR A 120 17.20 -16.73 11.56
C THR A 120 16.46 -16.85 10.22
N PRO A 121 16.68 -17.90 9.41
CA PRO A 121 16.03 -18.07 8.11
C PRO A 121 14.50 -18.23 8.16
N THR A 122 13.95 -18.52 9.34
CA THR A 122 12.52 -18.79 9.56
C THR A 122 11.66 -17.52 9.62
N SER A 123 12.24 -16.36 9.95
CA SER A 123 11.51 -15.08 10.12
C SER A 123 11.21 -14.37 8.78
N VAL A 124 12.04 -14.62 7.76
CA VAL A 124 11.96 -13.92 6.46
C VAL A 124 10.85 -14.52 5.58
N GLU A 125 10.64 -15.84 5.63
CA GLU A 125 9.60 -16.53 4.83
C GLU A 125 8.16 -16.21 5.27
N ALA A 126 7.92 -15.95 6.56
CA ALA A 126 6.60 -15.57 7.08
C ALA A 126 6.21 -14.12 6.70
N ARG A 127 7.18 -13.20 6.64
CA ARG A 127 6.98 -11.83 6.13
C ARG A 127 6.69 -11.78 4.63
N GLN A 128 7.22 -12.76 3.87
CA GLN A 128 7.13 -12.83 2.42
C GLN A 128 5.74 -13.19 1.90
N LYS A 129 5.10 -14.24 2.46
CA LYS A 129 3.69 -14.58 2.18
C LYS A 129 2.72 -13.49 2.65
N SER A 130 3.18 -12.55 3.47
CA SER A 130 2.35 -11.53 4.12
C SER A 130 2.09 -10.28 3.25
N CYS A 131 3.02 -9.80 2.41
CA CYS A 131 2.82 -8.52 1.70
C CYS A 131 1.77 -8.59 0.58
N VAL A 132 1.81 -9.62 -0.27
CA VAL A 132 0.80 -9.81 -1.34
C VAL A 132 -0.59 -10.01 -0.75
N GLU A 133 -0.68 -10.76 0.34
CA GLU A 133 -1.94 -11.02 1.03
C GLU A 133 -2.44 -9.78 1.80
N SER A 134 -1.53 -8.98 2.37
CA SER A 134 -1.86 -7.66 2.94
C SER A 134 -2.36 -6.72 1.84
N LEU A 135 -1.69 -6.67 0.69
CA LEU A 135 -2.10 -5.88 -0.47
C LEU A 135 -3.50 -6.27 -0.92
N ARG A 136 -3.78 -7.58 -1.02
CA ARG A 136 -5.12 -8.12 -1.33
C ARG A 136 -6.18 -7.65 -0.34
N ARG A 137 -5.93 -7.84 0.97
CA ARG A 137 -6.88 -7.44 2.01
C ARG A 137 -7.13 -5.94 2.02
N ILE A 138 -6.08 -5.13 1.98
CA ILE A 138 -6.19 -3.67 2.00
C ILE A 138 -7.03 -3.19 0.82
N LEU A 139 -6.75 -3.66 -0.41
CA LEU A 139 -7.46 -3.22 -1.60
C LEU A 139 -8.94 -3.65 -1.57
N ASN A 140 -9.25 -4.88 -1.18
CA ASN A 140 -10.65 -5.33 -1.09
C ASN A 140 -11.41 -4.65 0.06
N VAL A 141 -10.76 -4.46 1.20
CA VAL A 141 -11.37 -3.71 2.32
C VAL A 141 -11.58 -2.25 1.93
N PHE A 142 -10.65 -1.66 1.18
CA PHE A 142 -10.79 -0.29 0.69
C PHE A 142 -11.99 -0.12 -0.26
N THR A 143 -12.22 -1.05 -1.20
CA THR A 143 -13.39 -0.97 -2.09
C THR A 143 -14.72 -1.15 -1.35
N LEU A 144 -14.73 -1.92 -0.27
CA LEU A 144 -15.89 -2.04 0.62
C LEU A 144 -16.10 -0.78 1.47
N TYR A 145 -15.01 -0.15 1.92
CA TYR A 145 -15.04 1.06 2.72
C TYR A 145 -15.43 2.31 1.90
N TYR A 146 -14.96 2.39 0.65
CA TYR A 146 -15.26 3.47 -0.31
C TYR A 146 -15.85 2.93 -1.63
N PRO A 147 -17.10 2.47 -1.65
CA PRO A 147 -17.71 1.92 -2.87
C PRO A 147 -17.77 2.90 -4.04
N HIS A 148 -17.90 4.20 -3.75
CA HIS A 148 -17.98 5.25 -4.78
C HIS A 148 -16.63 5.54 -5.46
N VAL A 149 -15.51 5.34 -4.77
CA VAL A 149 -14.17 5.41 -5.36
C VAL A 149 -13.90 4.13 -6.14
N GLY A 150 -14.27 2.99 -5.54
CA GLY A 150 -14.02 1.67 -6.11
C GLY A 150 -12.52 1.37 -6.18
N TYR A 151 -12.11 0.70 -7.25
CA TYR A 151 -10.71 0.35 -7.48
C TYR A 151 -10.21 0.87 -8.83
N ASN A 152 -9.19 1.73 -8.80
CA ASN A 152 -8.40 2.07 -9.97
C ASN A 152 -7.03 1.36 -9.92
N GLN A 153 -6.45 1.08 -11.09
CA GLN A 153 -5.22 0.29 -11.21
C GLN A 153 -3.98 0.97 -10.57
N SER A 154 -4.03 2.27 -10.28
CA SER A 154 -2.93 2.96 -9.60
C SER A 154 -2.85 2.61 -8.11
N LEU A 155 -3.98 2.24 -7.49
CA LEU A 155 -4.04 1.97 -6.05
C LEU A 155 -3.17 0.79 -5.62
N SER A 156 -3.01 -0.24 -6.47
CA SER A 156 -2.15 -1.40 -6.13
C SER A 156 -0.69 -0.99 -5.96
N TYR A 157 -0.17 -0.13 -6.83
CA TYR A 157 1.19 0.39 -6.73
C TYR A 157 1.36 1.31 -5.51
N ILE A 158 0.37 2.16 -5.21
CA ILE A 158 0.39 3.01 -4.02
C ILE A 158 0.46 2.14 -2.76
N VAL A 159 -0.45 1.16 -2.62
CA VAL A 159 -0.50 0.28 -1.45
C VAL A 159 0.75 -0.60 -1.36
N GLY A 160 1.23 -1.13 -2.49
CA GLY A 160 2.46 -1.91 -2.52
C GLY A 160 3.67 -1.11 -2.04
N LEU A 161 3.79 0.16 -2.44
CA LEU A 161 4.86 1.04 -1.98
C LEU A 161 4.76 1.31 -0.49
N LEU A 162 3.54 1.56 0.01
CA LEU A 162 3.31 1.86 1.43
C LEU A 162 3.63 0.66 2.33
N LEU A 163 3.29 -0.56 1.90
CA LEU A 163 3.57 -1.80 2.63
C LEU A 163 5.07 -2.05 2.84
N LEU A 164 5.95 -1.43 2.05
CA LEU A 164 7.41 -1.50 2.28
C LEU A 164 7.85 -0.73 3.53
N PHE A 165 7.06 0.23 4.01
CA PHE A 165 7.44 1.14 5.09
C PHE A 165 6.48 1.16 6.27
N LEU A 166 5.29 0.56 6.14
CA LEU A 166 4.21 0.64 7.12
C LEU A 166 3.61 -0.75 7.35
N SER A 167 3.00 -0.96 8.53
CA SER A 167 2.18 -2.16 8.75
C SER A 167 0.94 -2.15 7.87
N GLU A 168 0.27 -3.31 7.74
CA GLU A 168 -0.97 -3.44 6.96
C GLU A 168 -2.03 -2.40 7.35
N GLU A 169 -2.34 -2.30 8.65
CA GLU A 169 -3.37 -1.37 9.12
C GLU A 169 -2.94 0.10 8.95
N GLN A 170 -1.67 0.42 9.21
CA GLN A 170 -1.14 1.76 8.95
C GLN A 170 -1.21 2.12 7.46
N THR A 171 -0.95 1.14 6.59
CA THR A 171 -1.04 1.31 5.14
C THR A 171 -2.47 1.59 4.70
N PHE A 172 -3.46 0.88 5.25
CA PHE A 172 -4.86 1.18 5.00
C PHE A 172 -5.20 2.64 5.35
N TRP A 173 -4.84 3.11 6.55
CA TRP A 173 -5.12 4.50 6.94
C TRP A 173 -4.33 5.53 6.17
N MET A 174 -3.12 5.19 5.73
CA MET A 174 -2.36 6.04 4.82
C MET A 174 -3.06 6.15 3.46
N LEU A 175 -3.56 5.04 2.91
CA LEU A 175 -4.34 5.03 1.67
C LEU A 175 -5.59 5.90 1.80
N VAL A 176 -6.36 5.72 2.88
CA VAL A 176 -7.53 6.57 3.19
C VAL A 176 -7.15 8.05 3.22
N THR A 177 -6.04 8.40 3.87
CA THR A 177 -5.54 9.77 3.95
C THR A 177 -5.14 10.32 2.58
N ILE A 178 -4.50 9.52 1.74
CA ILE A 178 -4.12 9.92 0.38
C ILE A 178 -5.37 10.24 -0.45
N VAL A 179 -6.37 9.35 -0.41
CA VAL A 179 -7.57 9.47 -1.23
C VAL A 179 -8.49 10.61 -0.77
N GLU A 180 -8.64 10.80 0.55
CA GLU A 180 -9.57 11.82 1.08
C GLU A 180 -8.94 13.19 1.31
N ASP A 181 -7.69 13.26 1.77
CA ASP A 181 -7.13 14.51 2.30
C ASP A 181 -6.02 15.10 1.43
N LEU A 182 -5.28 14.27 0.68
CA LEU A 182 -4.10 14.73 -0.06
C LEU A 182 -4.38 14.98 -1.54
N MET A 183 -5.31 14.25 -2.13
CA MET A 183 -5.69 14.39 -3.55
C MET A 183 -7.01 15.14 -3.70
N PRO A 184 -7.26 15.78 -4.85
CA PRO A 184 -8.56 16.40 -5.14
C PRO A 184 -9.71 15.39 -5.02
N ALA A 185 -10.88 15.87 -4.58
CA ALA A 185 -12.04 15.01 -4.41
C ALA A 185 -12.43 14.32 -5.72
N GLY A 186 -12.48 12.99 -5.71
CA GLY A 186 -12.80 12.19 -6.90
C GLY A 186 -11.61 11.92 -7.82
N TYR A 187 -10.38 12.31 -7.46
CA TYR A 187 -9.18 12.03 -8.25
C TYR A 187 -8.99 10.55 -8.58
N PHE A 188 -9.35 9.67 -7.65
CA PHE A 188 -9.27 8.21 -7.81
C PHE A 188 -10.57 7.55 -8.27
N ASN A 189 -11.62 8.32 -8.57
CA ASN A 189 -12.85 7.76 -9.09
C ASN A 189 -12.58 7.03 -10.41
N LEU A 190 -13.50 6.16 -10.79
CA LEU A 190 -13.42 5.42 -12.05
C LEU A 190 -13.54 6.34 -13.29
N SER A 191 -13.99 7.58 -13.12
CA SER A 191 -13.96 8.58 -14.18
C SER A 191 -12.50 9.01 -14.44
N GLN A 192 -12.03 8.84 -15.67
CA GLN A 192 -10.66 9.23 -16.07
C GLN A 192 -10.48 10.75 -16.24
N GLU A 193 -11.45 11.56 -15.78
CA GLU A 193 -11.48 13.01 -15.92
C GLU A 193 -10.24 13.67 -15.34
N TYR A 194 -9.79 13.23 -14.17
CA TYR A 194 -8.60 13.79 -13.52
C TYR A 194 -7.29 13.43 -14.23
N SER A 195 -7.22 12.27 -14.89
CA SER A 195 -6.07 11.92 -15.73
C SER A 195 -5.96 12.86 -16.94
N LEU A 196 -7.10 13.18 -17.56
CA LEU A 196 -7.15 14.14 -18.66
C LEU A 196 -6.77 15.55 -18.20
N ILE A 197 -7.29 15.98 -17.04
CA ILE A 197 -6.92 17.27 -16.45
C ILE A 197 -5.41 17.34 -16.18
N ASP A 198 -4.81 16.29 -15.60
CA ASP A 198 -3.36 16.27 -15.35
C ASP A 198 -2.54 16.34 -16.65
N GLN A 199 -3.00 15.67 -17.71
CA GLN A 199 -2.37 15.75 -19.04
C GLN A 199 -2.44 17.19 -19.61
N GLU A 200 -3.60 17.84 -19.53
CA GLU A 200 -3.79 19.23 -19.99
C GLU A 200 -2.94 20.23 -19.19
N VAL A 201 -2.87 20.06 -17.86
CA VAL A 201 -2.00 20.88 -17.00
C VAL A 201 -0.53 20.67 -17.36
N LEU A 202 -0.11 19.43 -17.62
CA LEU A 202 1.25 19.13 -18.06
C LEU A 202 1.55 19.81 -19.41
N LEU A 203 0.67 19.69 -20.40
CA LEU A 203 0.83 20.32 -21.71
C LEU A 203 0.91 21.85 -21.59
N SER A 204 0.04 22.46 -20.78
CA SER A 204 0.06 23.90 -20.49
C SER A 204 1.39 24.34 -19.84
N LEU A 205 1.93 23.53 -18.92
CA LEU A 205 3.23 23.80 -18.29
C LEU A 205 4.39 23.62 -19.28
N LEU A 206 4.30 22.64 -20.18
CA LEU A 206 5.29 22.42 -21.23
C LEU A 206 5.31 23.58 -22.21
N GLU A 207 4.16 24.08 -22.65
CA GLU A 207 4.07 25.26 -23.49
C GLU A 207 4.73 26.47 -22.81
N ALA A 208 4.40 26.71 -21.53
CA ALA A 208 4.91 27.86 -20.79
C ALA A 208 6.40 27.78 -20.43
N LYS A 209 6.95 26.58 -20.20
CA LYS A 209 8.33 26.40 -19.70
C LYS A 209 9.31 25.87 -20.75
N MET A 210 8.82 25.09 -21.71
CA MET A 210 9.62 24.42 -22.74
C MET A 210 8.89 24.43 -24.11
N PRO A 211 8.63 25.60 -24.70
CA PRO A 211 7.80 25.72 -25.91
C PRO A 211 8.37 25.03 -27.15
N HIS A 212 9.68 24.74 -27.16
CA HIS A 212 10.30 23.96 -28.22
C HIS A 212 9.95 22.47 -28.13
N VAL A 213 9.83 21.91 -26.91
CA VAL A 213 9.37 20.53 -26.69
C VAL A 213 7.89 20.43 -26.99
N HIS A 214 7.09 21.38 -26.50
CA HIS A 214 5.63 21.39 -26.73
C HIS A 214 5.27 21.36 -28.21
N ARG A 215 5.98 22.11 -29.07
CA ARG A 215 5.75 22.10 -30.53
C ARG A 215 6.12 20.78 -31.24
N HIS A 216 6.87 19.89 -30.57
CA HIS A 216 7.31 18.62 -31.14
C HIS A 216 6.42 17.43 -30.71
N LEU A 217 5.62 17.61 -29.66
CA LEU A 217 4.61 16.64 -29.21
C LEU A 217 3.37 16.72 -30.09
#